data_AF-A0A2E1H467-F1
#
_entry.id   AF-A0A2E1H467-F1
#
_cell.length_a   1.000
_cell.length_b   1.000
_cell.length_c   1.000
_cell.angle_alpha   90.00
_cell.angle_beta   90.00
_cell.angle_gamma   90.00
#
_symmetry.space_group_name_H-M   'P 1'
#
loop_
_entity.id
_entity.type
_entity.pdbx_description
1 polymer ?
#
loop_
_entity_poly.entity_id
_entity_poly.type
_entity_poly.pdbx_seq_one_letter_code
_entity_poly.pdbx_strand_id
1 'polypeptide(L)'
;MKAEYTITAYSELLMQLMKKVLAEPRLKDDLRTAQELFTNKAALDKSNANSFNEWYLLERDCPLLGAPPAVAFSPSDTQKDDIWHCLLDSFFGLFHVSSFEGEANTAVLECLWSARQVRVTTLPVGIDVGTLIPARVAQSSSESHLLLPAANFIIAPDLLESLTSDLRRIRGEQPRARLSQLEWQRLFISHQSSQAEVVGETFEEALGQALDGQDQITIEDVISLIDKGGAQEALNQIAFDTDIDIEPLRRAMTLMDSAEEKKTSTSEDIEDDAAQAISDFLDKGSSGSNIEQAFGDLEQQLGLEAGATGLLSEQSEATGTDTLPGVEMWLRSYLFDCEVGGIAVSDEAGKEIESFLNYCSETVGEEEIDPYQLPASTVLAYMMGAENLEDLQLKIAHLDPFVHWLCHEQDSPLESITPLSGDETNQWLISLITCNSRLGSSGVKATSLVDISSLTPLSTLDEDGGTALISDFPEDFAASLEVGDKLMGSWIAGTFVASAWMPKRLLPSKEKGDNG
;
A
#
# COMPACT_ATOMS: atom_id res chain seq x y z
N MET A 1 1.23 14.54 -35.95
CA MET A 1 2.29 13.82 -35.22
C MET A 1 2.27 14.36 -33.81
N LYS A 2 1.87 13.56 -32.82
CA LYS A 2 2.07 13.95 -31.41
C LYS A 2 3.57 13.89 -31.12
N ALA A 3 4.08 14.85 -30.36
CA ALA A 3 5.49 14.89 -30.00
C ALA A 3 5.83 13.68 -29.12
N GLU A 4 6.95 13.02 -29.40
CA GLU A 4 7.52 12.00 -28.52
C GLU A 4 8.60 12.68 -27.69
N TYR A 5 8.45 12.66 -26.37
CA TYR A 5 9.40 13.27 -25.44
C TYR A 5 10.42 12.24 -24.97
N THR A 6 11.66 12.67 -24.79
CA THR A 6 12.77 11.84 -24.32
C THR A 6 13.14 12.19 -22.88
N ILE A 7 13.84 11.28 -22.20
CA ILE A 7 14.35 11.54 -20.85
C ILE A 7 15.31 12.74 -20.83
N THR A 8 16.08 12.94 -21.90
CA THR A 8 16.94 14.11 -22.09
C THR A 8 16.14 15.41 -22.11
N ALA A 9 15.00 15.44 -22.79
CA ALA A 9 14.15 16.63 -22.85
C ALA A 9 13.59 17.00 -21.46
N TYR A 10 13.13 16.01 -20.69
CA TYR A 10 12.70 16.23 -19.30
C TYR A 10 13.84 16.67 -18.40
N SER A 11 15.03 16.08 -18.55
CA SER A 11 16.21 16.42 -17.77
C SER A 11 16.67 17.85 -18.04
N GLU A 12 16.67 18.27 -19.31
CA GLU A 12 16.93 19.66 -19.71
C GLU A 12 15.92 20.64 -19.14
N LEU A 13 14.63 20.27 -19.13
CA LEU A 13 13.58 21.10 -18.55
C LEU A 13 13.75 21.27 -17.03
N LEU A 14 14.03 20.19 -16.30
CA LEU A 14 14.33 20.24 -14.87
C LEU A 14 15.58 21.07 -14.56
N MET A 15 16.63 20.95 -15.37
CA MET A 15 17.82 21.80 -15.23
C MET A 15 17.50 23.28 -15.47
N GLN A 16 16.67 23.62 -16.46
CA GLN A 16 16.26 24.99 -16.72
C GLN A 16 15.43 25.56 -15.56
N LEU A 17 14.54 24.76 -14.98
CA LEU A 17 13.80 25.10 -13.78
C LEU A 17 14.73 25.38 -12.60
N MET A 18 15.69 24.49 -12.33
CA MET A 18 16.67 24.70 -11.26
C MET A 18 17.52 25.96 -11.49
N LYS A 19 17.89 26.26 -12.74
CA LYS A 19 18.58 27.52 -13.07
C LYS A 19 17.74 28.75 -12.75
N LYS A 20 16.42 28.71 -12.99
CA LYS A 20 15.50 29.80 -12.60
C LYS A 20 15.46 29.97 -11.09
N VAL A 21 15.36 28.87 -10.34
CA VAL A 21 15.40 28.88 -8.86
C VAL A 21 16.69 29.54 -8.36
N LEU A 22 17.85 29.12 -8.87
CA LEU A 22 19.15 29.65 -8.47
C LEU A 22 19.38 31.11 -8.86
N ALA A 23 18.72 31.57 -9.92
CA ALA A 23 18.76 32.95 -10.38
C ALA A 23 17.93 33.90 -9.49
N GLU A 24 16.90 33.40 -8.79
CA GLU A 24 16.05 34.18 -7.90
C GLU A 24 16.68 34.28 -6.49
N PRO A 25 17.19 35.46 -6.07
CA PRO A 25 17.92 35.57 -4.81
C PRO A 25 17.10 35.20 -3.58
N ARG A 26 15.78 35.39 -3.64
CA ARG A 26 14.86 35.08 -2.53
C ARG A 26 14.71 33.57 -2.28
N LEU A 27 14.92 32.74 -3.30
CA LEU A 27 14.76 31.29 -3.20
C LEU A 27 16.02 30.57 -2.70
N LYS A 28 17.14 31.26 -2.55
CA LYS A 28 18.39 30.64 -2.09
C LYS A 28 18.32 30.10 -0.66
N ASP A 29 17.62 30.83 0.21
CA ASP A 29 17.44 30.42 1.60
C ASP A 29 16.45 29.25 1.69
N ASP A 30 15.36 29.31 0.91
CA ASP A 30 14.38 28.23 0.81
C ASP A 30 15.00 26.93 0.28
N LEU A 31 15.83 27.01 -0.76
CA LEU A 31 16.55 25.86 -1.32
C LEU A 31 17.46 25.21 -0.27
N ARG A 32 18.19 26.00 0.53
CA ARG A 32 19.05 25.51 1.59
C ARG A 32 18.25 24.83 2.71
N THR A 33 17.16 25.43 3.16
CA THR A 33 16.26 24.81 4.15
C THR A 33 15.67 23.50 3.61
N ALA A 34 15.28 23.47 2.34
CA ALA A 34 14.78 22.26 1.71
C ALA A 34 15.85 21.17 1.61
N GLN A 35 17.11 21.53 1.33
CA GLN A 35 18.23 20.58 1.36
C GLN A 35 18.39 19.98 2.75
N GLU A 36 18.43 20.82 3.79
CA GLU A 36 18.55 20.37 5.18
C GLU A 36 17.39 19.44 5.57
N LEU A 37 16.17 19.72 5.12
CA LEU A 37 15.00 18.87 5.36
C LEU A 37 15.10 17.52 4.62
N PHE A 38 15.59 17.55 3.38
CA PHE A 38 15.70 16.38 2.53
C PHE A 38 16.77 15.42 3.01
N THR A 39 17.95 15.93 3.35
CA THR A 39 19.12 15.14 3.75
C THR A 39 19.23 14.94 5.25
N ASN A 40 18.27 15.44 6.04
CA ASN A 40 18.37 15.51 7.50
C ASN A 40 19.70 16.16 7.96
N LYS A 41 20.03 17.33 7.36
CA LYS A 41 21.25 18.11 7.57
C LYS A 41 22.56 17.48 7.08
N ALA A 42 22.52 16.31 6.43
CA ALA A 42 23.69 15.79 5.72
C ALA A 42 24.00 16.61 4.45
N ALA A 43 25.22 16.51 3.93
CA ALA A 43 25.54 17.12 2.64
C ALA A 43 24.79 16.39 1.51
N LEU A 44 24.26 17.14 0.53
CA LEU A 44 23.74 16.56 -0.69
C LEU A 44 24.91 15.94 -1.48
N ASP A 45 24.76 14.69 -1.89
CA ASP A 45 25.76 13.98 -2.69
C ASP A 45 25.25 13.73 -4.11
N LYS A 46 26.08 13.10 -4.95
CA LYS A 46 25.67 12.81 -6.34
C LYS A 46 24.58 11.76 -6.43
N SER A 47 24.41 10.90 -5.43
CA SER A 47 23.46 9.79 -5.43
C SER A 47 22.03 10.26 -5.15
N ASN A 48 21.87 11.31 -4.34
CA ASN A 48 20.55 11.83 -3.96
C ASN A 48 20.20 13.19 -4.63
N ALA A 49 21.11 13.78 -5.41
CA ALA A 49 20.89 15.06 -6.07
C ALA A 49 19.68 15.07 -7.01
N ASN A 50 19.46 14.02 -7.81
CA ASN A 50 18.30 13.93 -8.70
C ASN A 50 16.99 13.84 -7.91
N SER A 51 16.98 13.01 -6.86
CA SER A 51 15.83 12.87 -5.96
C SER A 51 15.46 14.17 -5.27
N PHE A 52 16.46 14.90 -4.76
CA PHE A 52 16.25 16.22 -4.20
C PHE A 52 15.68 17.20 -5.24
N ASN A 53 16.27 17.26 -6.43
CA ASN A 53 15.84 18.18 -7.48
C ASN A 53 14.40 17.91 -7.91
N GLU A 54 14.02 16.65 -8.12
CA GLU A 54 12.64 16.31 -8.49
C GLU A 54 11.65 16.65 -7.39
N TRP A 55 11.92 16.23 -6.15
CA TRP A 55 11.05 16.55 -5.01
C TRP A 55 10.90 18.07 -4.82
N TYR A 56 12.00 18.81 -4.82
CA TYR A 56 11.99 20.26 -4.61
C TYR A 56 11.26 20.99 -5.74
N LEU A 57 11.44 20.58 -7.00
CA LEU A 57 10.87 21.27 -8.15
C LEU A 57 9.40 20.91 -8.42
N LEU A 58 9.02 19.65 -8.17
CA LEU A 58 7.76 19.08 -8.67
C LEU A 58 6.74 18.80 -7.57
N GLU A 59 7.15 18.73 -6.30
CA GLU A 59 6.29 18.23 -5.24
C GLU A 59 6.24 19.14 -4.01
N ARG A 60 7.37 19.66 -3.56
CA ARG A 60 7.44 20.54 -2.40
C ARG A 60 6.82 21.91 -2.71
N ASP A 61 5.83 22.29 -1.92
CA ASP A 61 5.35 23.67 -1.92
C ASP A 61 6.45 24.64 -1.45
N CYS A 62 6.73 25.63 -2.29
CA CYS A 62 7.65 26.71 -1.94
C CYS A 62 6.84 27.84 -1.30
N PRO A 63 7.03 28.18 0.00
CA PRO A 63 6.25 29.23 0.67
C PRO A 63 6.34 30.60 -0.01
N LEU A 64 7.45 30.88 -0.69
CA LEU A 64 7.69 32.14 -1.39
C LEU A 64 6.98 32.23 -2.75
N LEU A 65 6.69 31.08 -3.36
CA LEU A 65 5.99 30.98 -4.64
C LEU A 65 4.50 30.60 -4.47
N GLY A 66 4.12 30.05 -3.31
CA GLY A 66 2.78 29.57 -3.00
C GLY A 66 2.40 28.25 -3.71
N ALA A 67 3.36 27.60 -4.35
CA ALA A 67 3.20 26.34 -5.10
C ALA A 67 4.60 25.73 -5.36
N PRO A 68 4.69 24.50 -5.91
CA PRO A 68 5.94 23.94 -6.35
C PRO A 68 6.59 24.78 -7.47
N PRO A 69 7.93 24.88 -7.54
CA PRO A 69 8.63 25.69 -8.53
C PRO A 69 8.24 25.40 -9.98
N ALA A 70 7.96 24.15 -10.35
CA ALA A 70 7.51 23.81 -11.69
C ALA A 70 6.14 24.40 -12.02
N VAL A 71 5.22 24.43 -11.05
CA VAL A 71 3.90 25.05 -11.19
C VAL A 71 4.05 26.56 -11.30
N ALA A 72 4.82 27.18 -10.39
CA ALA A 72 4.98 28.63 -10.32
C ALA A 72 5.71 29.23 -11.52
N PHE A 73 6.64 28.49 -12.13
CA PHE A 73 7.39 28.92 -13.31
C PHE A 73 6.83 28.39 -14.64
N SER A 74 5.72 27.67 -14.61
CA SER A 74 5.06 27.17 -15.81
C SER A 74 4.59 28.34 -16.70
N PRO A 75 4.65 28.19 -18.03
CA PRO A 75 4.04 29.15 -18.94
C PRO A 75 2.52 29.23 -18.73
N SER A 76 1.94 30.43 -18.81
CA SER A 76 0.49 30.61 -18.68
C SER A 76 -0.32 30.07 -19.88
N ASP A 77 0.34 29.80 -21.01
CA ASP A 77 -0.28 29.31 -22.26
C ASP A 77 0.05 27.83 -22.54
N THR A 78 0.31 27.03 -21.50
CA THR A 78 0.59 25.58 -21.62
C THR A 78 -0.53 24.87 -22.40
N GLN A 79 -0.17 24.21 -23.50
CA GLN A 79 -1.09 23.46 -24.34
C GLN A 79 -1.18 22.01 -23.86
N LYS A 80 -2.35 21.40 -24.04
CA LYS A 80 -2.54 19.97 -23.79
C LYS A 80 -1.53 19.15 -24.61
N ASP A 81 -0.90 18.18 -23.97
CA ASP A 81 0.15 17.31 -24.52
C ASP A 81 1.49 18.02 -24.84
N ASP A 82 1.72 19.25 -24.36
CA ASP A 82 3.06 19.85 -24.39
C ASP A 82 3.97 19.32 -23.27
N ILE A 83 5.29 19.52 -23.35
CA ILE A 83 6.23 18.98 -22.36
C ILE A 83 6.01 19.54 -20.94
N TRP A 84 5.50 20.77 -20.82
CA TRP A 84 5.18 21.35 -19.51
C TRP A 84 3.95 20.69 -18.93
N HIS A 85 2.90 20.50 -19.73
CA HIS A 85 1.70 19.77 -19.35
C HIS A 85 2.06 18.35 -18.91
N CYS A 86 2.84 17.62 -19.71
CA CYS A 86 3.25 16.26 -19.39
C CYS A 86 4.17 16.18 -18.14
N LEU A 87 4.97 17.22 -17.86
CA LEU A 87 5.77 17.30 -16.63
C LEU A 87 4.88 17.61 -15.42
N LEU A 88 3.91 18.52 -15.55
CA LEU A 88 2.99 18.89 -14.47
C LEU A 88 2.00 17.75 -14.14
N ASP A 89 1.62 16.97 -15.13
CA ASP A 89 0.82 15.74 -14.98
C ASP A 89 1.63 14.52 -14.51
N SER A 90 2.96 14.67 -14.38
CA SER A 90 3.79 13.59 -13.86
C SER A 90 3.43 13.28 -12.42
N PHE A 91 3.53 12.00 -12.04
CA PHE A 91 3.20 11.57 -10.68
C PHE A 91 4.28 10.66 -10.13
N PHE A 92 4.52 10.78 -8.83
CA PHE A 92 5.39 9.88 -8.10
C PHE A 92 4.60 8.65 -7.64
N GLY A 93 5.25 7.48 -7.68
CA GLY A 93 4.68 6.25 -7.15
C GLY A 93 5.77 5.23 -6.82
N LEU A 94 5.38 4.22 -6.04
CA LEU A 94 6.16 2.99 -5.90
C LEU A 94 5.60 1.96 -6.88
N PHE A 95 6.43 1.53 -7.81
CA PHE A 95 6.03 0.58 -8.84
C PHE A 95 6.73 -0.75 -8.65
N HIS A 96 6.13 -1.84 -9.13
CA HIS A 96 6.87 -3.06 -9.43
C HIS A 96 6.86 -3.33 -10.94
N VAL A 97 7.88 -4.02 -11.43
CA VAL A 97 7.87 -4.55 -12.81
C VAL A 97 6.89 -5.72 -12.86
N SER A 98 5.79 -5.58 -13.62
CA SER A 98 4.77 -6.64 -13.73
C SER A 98 5.05 -7.58 -14.90
N SER A 99 5.46 -7.04 -16.05
CA SER A 99 5.79 -7.83 -17.24
C SER A 99 6.69 -7.07 -18.22
N PHE A 100 7.40 -7.80 -19.07
CA PHE A 100 8.21 -7.24 -20.16
C PHE A 100 7.49 -7.38 -21.51
N GLU A 101 7.61 -6.37 -22.37
CA GLU A 101 6.94 -6.34 -23.67
C GLU A 101 7.93 -6.21 -24.83
N GLY A 102 7.96 -7.22 -25.71
CA GLY A 102 8.44 -7.14 -27.11
C GLY A 102 9.90 -6.70 -27.33
N GLU A 103 10.21 -5.44 -27.06
CA GLU A 103 11.52 -4.81 -27.19
C GLU A 103 12.33 -4.91 -25.89
N ALA A 104 13.66 -5.08 -26.03
CA ALA A 104 14.57 -4.95 -24.89
C ALA A 104 14.42 -3.54 -24.30
N ASN A 105 14.09 -3.45 -23.00
CA ASN A 105 13.91 -2.22 -22.23
C ASN A 105 12.50 -1.60 -22.23
N THR A 106 11.47 -2.33 -22.69
CA THR A 106 10.07 -1.93 -22.46
C THR A 106 9.41 -2.88 -21.45
N ALA A 107 8.76 -2.30 -20.44
CA ALA A 107 8.00 -3.08 -19.46
C ALA A 107 6.71 -2.37 -19.06
N VAL A 108 5.79 -3.16 -18.52
CA VAL A 108 4.64 -2.66 -17.77
C VAL A 108 5.04 -2.59 -16.32
N LEU A 109 4.89 -1.40 -15.75
CA LEU A 109 5.04 -1.17 -14.32
C LEU A 109 3.67 -1.04 -13.69
N GLU A 110 3.48 -1.63 -12.52
CA GLU A 110 2.24 -1.54 -11.75
C GLU A 110 2.48 -0.73 -10.48
N CYS A 111 1.68 0.31 -10.28
CA CYS A 111 1.74 1.15 -9.08
C CYS A 111 1.16 0.39 -7.88
N LEU A 112 1.97 0.18 -6.84
CA LEU A 112 1.53 -0.52 -5.63
C LEU A 112 0.39 0.18 -4.89
N TRP A 113 0.28 1.50 -5.03
CA TRP A 113 -0.79 2.25 -4.38
C TRP A 113 -2.12 2.17 -5.14
N SER A 114 -2.08 2.27 -6.47
CA SER A 114 -3.28 2.52 -7.27
C SER A 114 -3.62 1.43 -8.27
N ALA A 115 -2.85 0.32 -8.28
CA ALA A 115 -2.88 -0.73 -9.30
C ALA A 115 -2.75 -0.21 -10.75
N ARG A 116 -2.37 1.07 -10.93
CA ARG A 116 -2.31 1.70 -12.24
C ARG A 116 -1.13 1.11 -12.98
N GLN A 117 -1.42 0.54 -14.14
CA GLN A 117 -0.39 0.07 -15.04
C GLN A 117 0.11 1.19 -15.95
N VAL A 118 1.42 1.34 -16.02
CA VAL A 118 2.09 2.29 -16.90
C VAL A 118 3.12 1.56 -17.76
N ARG A 119 3.00 1.72 -19.07
CA ARG A 119 4.01 1.22 -20.01
C ARG A 119 5.20 2.17 -20.02
N VAL A 120 6.36 1.68 -19.63
CA VAL A 120 7.61 2.44 -19.61
C VAL A 120 8.54 1.94 -20.71
N THR A 121 9.06 2.89 -21.49
CA THR A 121 10.14 2.64 -22.44
C THR A 121 11.45 3.08 -21.78
N THR A 122 12.57 2.41 -22.07
CA THR A 122 13.93 2.73 -21.55
C THR A 122 14.27 2.29 -20.11
N LEU A 123 13.84 1.11 -19.68
CA LEU A 123 14.38 0.51 -18.46
C LEU A 123 15.87 0.13 -18.58
N PRO A 124 16.66 0.22 -17.49
CA PRO A 124 18.02 -0.31 -17.46
C PRO A 124 18.08 -1.81 -17.75
N VAL A 125 19.23 -2.27 -18.25
CA VAL A 125 19.49 -3.71 -18.43
C VAL A 125 19.72 -4.37 -17.07
N GLY A 126 19.19 -5.58 -16.88
CA GLY A 126 19.36 -6.36 -15.64
C GLY A 126 18.27 -6.14 -14.59
N ILE A 127 17.16 -5.51 -14.97
CA ILE A 127 15.95 -5.42 -14.15
C ILE A 127 15.08 -6.66 -14.40
N ASP A 128 14.57 -7.26 -13.32
CA ASP A 128 13.71 -8.45 -13.36
C ASP A 128 12.27 -8.13 -12.90
N VAL A 129 11.34 -9.04 -13.20
CA VAL A 129 9.95 -8.98 -12.68
C VAL A 129 9.98 -8.96 -11.15
N GLY A 130 9.16 -8.09 -10.55
CA GLY A 130 9.12 -7.89 -9.11
C GLY A 130 10.14 -6.87 -8.57
N THR A 131 11.00 -6.29 -9.41
CA THR A 131 11.87 -5.18 -9.00
C THR A 131 11.01 -3.99 -8.57
N LEU A 132 11.29 -3.45 -7.39
CA LEU A 132 10.64 -2.25 -6.84
C LEU A 132 11.30 -0.99 -7.41
N ILE A 133 10.47 -0.05 -7.86
CA ILE A 133 10.89 1.17 -8.54
C ILE A 133 10.13 2.35 -7.92
N PRO A 134 10.66 3.00 -6.86
CA PRO A 134 10.17 4.31 -6.45
C PRO A 134 10.65 5.35 -7.46
N ALA A 135 9.71 5.94 -8.21
CA ALA A 135 10.02 6.85 -9.29
C ALA A 135 8.87 7.80 -9.60
N ARG A 136 9.22 8.91 -10.27
CA ARG A 136 8.25 9.77 -10.94
C ARG A 136 8.14 9.36 -12.40
N VAL A 137 6.91 9.18 -12.87
CA VAL A 137 6.61 8.83 -14.26
C VAL A 137 6.00 10.03 -14.99
N ALA A 138 6.54 10.33 -16.17
CA ALA A 138 6.05 11.38 -17.05
C ALA A 138 5.67 10.80 -18.42
N GLN A 139 4.67 11.39 -19.06
CA GLN A 139 4.19 10.91 -20.35
C GLN A 139 5.23 11.18 -21.45
N SER A 140 5.59 10.17 -22.25
CA SER A 140 6.47 10.34 -23.41
C SER A 140 5.69 10.44 -24.70
N SER A 141 4.69 9.57 -24.85
CA SER A 141 3.75 9.54 -25.98
C SER A 141 2.34 9.23 -25.47
N SER A 142 1.35 9.12 -26.36
CA SER A 142 0.00 8.73 -25.97
C SER A 142 -0.08 7.34 -25.32
N GLU A 143 0.91 6.48 -25.55
CA GLU A 143 0.89 5.07 -25.13
C GLU A 143 2.09 4.68 -24.25
N SER A 144 3.02 5.61 -23.99
CA SER A 144 4.25 5.32 -23.24
C SER A 144 4.62 6.41 -22.26
N HIS A 145 5.28 5.99 -21.19
CA HIS A 145 5.80 6.83 -20.11
C HIS A 145 7.32 6.65 -20.01
N LEU A 146 7.97 7.60 -19.34
CA LEU A 146 9.38 7.56 -18.97
C LEU A 146 9.51 7.72 -17.47
N LEU A 147 10.51 7.06 -16.90
CA LEU A 147 10.97 7.29 -15.54
C LEU A 147 11.84 8.55 -15.53
N LEU A 148 11.54 9.49 -14.63
CA LEU A 148 12.36 10.68 -14.44
C LEU A 148 13.70 10.34 -13.74
N PRO A 149 14.73 11.21 -13.83
CA PRO A 149 16.11 10.90 -13.40
C PRO A 149 16.33 10.45 -11.95
N ALA A 150 15.37 10.61 -11.04
CA ALA A 150 15.42 10.16 -9.65
C ALA A 150 14.92 8.73 -9.43
N ALA A 151 14.56 8.01 -10.51
CA ALA A 151 14.13 6.63 -10.41
C ALA A 151 15.21 5.76 -9.75
N ASN A 152 14.80 5.00 -8.73
CA ASN A 152 15.65 4.05 -8.05
C ASN A 152 15.19 2.61 -8.35
N PHE A 153 16.10 1.65 -8.27
CA PHE A 153 15.82 0.24 -8.58
C PHE A 153 16.21 -0.63 -7.39
N ILE A 154 15.22 -1.23 -6.75
CA ILE A 154 15.39 -1.99 -5.52
C ILE A 154 15.06 -3.45 -5.80
N ILE A 155 16.09 -4.28 -5.82
CA ILE A 155 15.96 -5.73 -5.98
C ILE A 155 15.81 -6.35 -4.59
N ALA A 156 14.56 -6.51 -4.15
CA ALA A 156 14.20 -7.12 -2.86
C ALA A 156 12.87 -7.88 -3.00
N PRO A 157 12.88 -9.12 -3.51
CA PRO A 157 11.64 -9.87 -3.80
C PRO A 157 10.77 -10.08 -2.56
N ASP A 158 11.36 -10.37 -1.41
CA ASP A 158 10.63 -10.58 -0.14
C ASP A 158 9.97 -9.28 0.39
N LEU A 159 10.48 -8.12 -0.04
CA LEU A 159 9.97 -6.81 0.38
C LEU A 159 8.70 -6.43 -0.38
N LEU A 160 8.54 -6.91 -1.62
CA LEU A 160 7.38 -6.58 -2.46
C LEU A 160 6.07 -7.06 -1.82
N GLU A 161 6.00 -8.31 -1.38
CA GLU A 161 4.78 -8.86 -0.78
C GLU A 161 4.41 -8.13 0.51
N SER A 162 5.40 -7.90 1.39
CA SER A 162 5.20 -7.20 2.66
C SER A 162 4.75 -5.75 2.45
N LEU A 163 5.43 -4.99 1.58
CA LEU A 163 5.04 -3.62 1.25
C LEU A 163 3.67 -3.54 0.58
N THR A 164 3.34 -4.51 -0.27
CA THR A 164 2.03 -4.54 -0.94
C THR A 164 0.91 -4.71 0.09
N SER A 165 1.08 -5.61 1.06
CA SER A 165 0.12 -5.79 2.15
C SER A 165 0.00 -4.54 3.03
N ASP A 166 1.13 -3.94 3.43
CA ASP A 166 1.14 -2.72 4.25
C ASP A 166 0.48 -1.53 3.54
N LEU A 167 0.80 -1.32 2.26
CA LEU A 167 0.21 -0.23 1.47
C LEU A 167 -1.28 -0.43 1.23
N ARG A 168 -1.74 -1.67 1.03
CA ARG A 168 -3.17 -1.98 0.93
C ARG A 168 -3.91 -1.63 2.21
N ARG A 169 -3.35 -2.00 3.37
CA ARG A 169 -3.90 -1.65 4.68
C ARG A 169 -4.00 -0.14 4.87
N ILE A 170 -2.91 0.59 4.62
CA ILE A 170 -2.89 2.05 4.73
C ILE A 170 -3.90 2.69 3.77
N ARG A 171 -4.04 2.19 2.54
CA ARG A 171 -5.03 2.69 1.57
C ARG A 171 -6.47 2.41 2.01
N GLY A 172 -6.72 1.28 2.67
CA GLY A 172 -8.01 0.97 3.27
C GLY A 172 -8.44 1.99 4.33
N GLU A 173 -7.49 2.40 5.16
CA GLU A 173 -7.68 3.41 6.21
C GLU A 173 -7.68 4.85 5.64
N GLN A 174 -6.83 5.13 4.66
CA GLN A 174 -6.57 6.46 4.11
C GLN A 174 -6.26 6.41 2.59
N PRO A 175 -7.29 6.34 1.71
CA PRO A 175 -7.08 6.18 0.25
C PRO A 175 -6.35 7.35 -0.41
N ARG A 176 -6.37 8.52 0.23
CA ARG A 176 -5.70 9.74 -0.24
C ARG A 176 -4.30 9.95 0.34
N ALA A 177 -3.89 9.16 1.34
CA ALA A 177 -2.58 9.28 1.97
C ALA A 177 -1.49 8.67 1.07
N ARG A 178 -1.10 9.42 0.04
CA ARG A 178 0.03 9.03 -0.80
C ARG A 178 1.32 9.46 -0.14
N LEU A 179 2.23 8.49 0.05
CA LEU A 179 3.59 8.79 0.49
C LEU A 179 4.30 9.67 -0.56
N SER A 180 4.83 10.79 -0.07
CA SER A 180 5.64 11.75 -0.81
C SER A 180 6.97 11.13 -1.26
N GLN A 181 7.58 11.71 -2.29
CA GLN A 181 8.91 11.32 -2.74
C GLN A 181 9.94 11.43 -1.60
N LEU A 182 9.80 12.42 -0.71
CA LEU A 182 10.67 12.57 0.47
C LEU A 182 10.52 11.40 1.44
N GLU A 183 9.30 10.99 1.75
CA GLU A 183 9.04 9.85 2.65
C GLU A 183 9.59 8.55 2.07
N TRP A 184 9.38 8.32 0.77
CA TRP A 184 9.95 7.16 0.10
C TRP A 184 11.48 7.16 0.09
N GLN A 185 12.11 8.32 -0.13
CA GLN A 185 13.56 8.41 -0.01
C GLN A 185 13.99 8.04 1.41
N ARG A 186 13.34 8.57 2.45
CA ARG A 186 13.67 8.25 3.86
C ARG A 186 13.53 6.75 4.17
N LEU A 187 12.49 6.10 3.66
CA LEU A 187 12.27 4.66 3.86
C LEU A 187 13.35 3.80 3.20
N PHE A 188 13.89 4.23 2.06
CA PHE A 188 14.85 3.43 1.28
C PHE A 188 16.31 3.90 1.38
N ILE A 189 16.62 4.97 2.13
CA ILE A 189 18.00 5.47 2.34
C ILE A 189 18.91 4.36 2.91
N SER A 190 18.43 3.54 3.85
CA SER A 190 19.21 2.43 4.42
C SER A 190 19.56 1.34 3.40
N HIS A 191 18.68 1.12 2.41
CA HIS A 191 18.90 0.15 1.33
C HIS A 191 19.79 0.70 0.21
N GLN A 192 19.83 2.02 0.02
CA GLN A 192 20.75 2.68 -0.91
C GLN A 192 22.21 2.55 -0.47
N SER A 193 22.49 2.60 0.85
CA SER A 193 23.84 2.41 1.40
C SER A 193 24.37 0.99 1.18
N SER A 194 23.51 -0.03 1.09
CA SER A 194 23.89 -1.42 0.85
C SER A 194 24.07 -1.81 -0.62
N GLN A 195 23.66 -0.96 -1.57
CA GLN A 195 23.75 -1.24 -3.02
C GLN A 195 24.81 -0.39 -3.75
N ALA A 196 25.45 0.56 -3.06
CA ALA A 196 26.55 1.34 -3.63
C ALA A 196 27.89 0.55 -3.75
N GLU A 197 27.96 -0.70 -3.29
CA GLU A 197 29.17 -1.55 -3.37
C GLU A 197 29.00 -2.77 -4.29
N VAL A 198 28.65 -2.58 -5.58
CA VAL A 198 29.00 -3.58 -6.61
C VAL A 198 29.31 -2.91 -7.96
N VAL A 199 30.25 -1.96 -7.97
CA VAL A 199 31.10 -1.72 -9.15
C VAL A 199 32.52 -1.55 -8.64
N GLY A 200 33.27 -2.66 -8.68
CA GLY A 200 34.60 -2.76 -8.07
C GLY A 200 35.60 -1.77 -8.68
N GLU A 201 36.05 -0.83 -7.86
CA GLU A 201 37.32 -0.15 -8.03
C GLU A 201 38.40 -1.08 -7.48
N THR A 202 39.40 -1.42 -8.30
CA THR A 202 40.49 -2.28 -7.83
C THR A 202 41.43 -1.50 -6.91
N PHE A 203 42.12 -2.20 -5.99
CA PHE A 203 43.11 -1.59 -5.09
C PHE A 203 44.11 -0.69 -5.83
N GLU A 204 44.59 -1.14 -6.99
CA GLU A 204 45.57 -0.42 -7.83
C GLU A 204 44.98 0.84 -8.48
N GLU A 205 43.70 0.82 -8.86
CA GLU A 205 42.99 1.98 -9.40
C GLU A 205 42.70 3.03 -8.32
N ALA A 206 42.26 2.61 -7.14
CA ALA A 206 42.04 3.49 -5.99
C ALA A 206 43.36 4.12 -5.49
N LEU A 207 44.45 3.35 -5.47
CA LEU A 207 45.78 3.85 -5.09
C LEU A 207 46.32 4.83 -6.15
N GLY A 208 46.11 4.54 -7.44
CA GLY A 208 46.50 5.44 -8.53
C GLY A 208 45.77 6.78 -8.48
N GLN A 209 44.49 6.79 -8.12
CA GLN A 209 43.73 8.03 -7.92
C GLN A 209 44.16 8.80 -6.66
N ALA A 210 44.46 8.09 -5.57
CA ALA A 210 44.93 8.71 -4.33
C ALA A 210 46.31 9.38 -4.47
N LEU A 211 47.14 8.87 -5.39
CA LEU A 211 48.47 9.41 -5.70
C LEU A 211 48.48 10.37 -6.90
N ASP A 212 47.33 10.67 -7.50
CA ASP A 212 47.27 11.54 -8.67
C ASP A 212 47.72 12.97 -8.32
N GLY A 213 48.69 13.48 -9.10
CA GLY A 213 49.34 14.76 -8.86
C GLY A 213 50.54 14.75 -7.89
N GLN A 214 51.03 13.58 -7.47
CA GLN A 214 52.20 13.45 -6.59
C GLN A 214 53.41 12.86 -7.33
N ASP A 215 54.44 13.69 -7.57
CA ASP A 215 55.63 13.27 -8.35
C ASP A 215 56.71 12.55 -7.51
N GLN A 216 56.50 12.42 -6.20
CA GLN A 216 57.54 12.01 -5.23
C GLN A 216 57.40 10.55 -4.77
N ILE A 217 56.23 9.93 -4.92
CA ILE A 217 55.93 8.56 -4.50
C ILE A 217 55.15 7.84 -5.60
N THR A 218 55.62 6.65 -5.99
CA THR A 218 54.93 5.81 -6.97
C THR A 218 54.11 4.69 -6.31
N ILE A 219 53.16 4.12 -7.05
CA ILE A 219 52.37 2.95 -6.63
C ILE A 219 53.28 1.80 -6.17
N GLU A 220 54.39 1.56 -6.88
CA GLU A 220 55.36 0.49 -6.57
C GLU A 220 56.10 0.75 -5.24
N ASP A 221 56.37 2.01 -4.90
CA ASP A 221 56.98 2.39 -3.62
C ASP A 221 56.04 2.12 -2.45
N VAL A 222 54.75 2.44 -2.61
CA VAL A 222 53.71 2.20 -1.59
C VAL A 222 53.53 0.69 -1.35
N ILE A 223 53.47 -0.12 -2.42
CA ILE A 223 53.40 -1.59 -2.29
C ILE A 223 54.65 -2.14 -1.58
N SER A 224 55.84 -1.63 -1.88
CA SER A 224 57.07 -2.06 -1.20
C SER A 224 57.11 -1.70 0.29
N LEU A 225 56.48 -0.59 0.68
CA LEU A 225 56.37 -0.18 2.09
C LEU A 225 55.38 -1.04 2.86
N ILE A 226 54.25 -1.38 2.23
CA ILE A 226 53.25 -2.31 2.78
C ILE A 226 53.90 -3.69 3.01
N ASP A 227 54.66 -4.21 2.05
CA ASP A 227 55.36 -5.51 2.18
C ASP A 227 56.41 -5.54 3.30
N LYS A 228 56.99 -4.39 3.66
CA LYS A 228 58.05 -4.30 4.69
C LYS A 228 57.53 -4.06 6.10
N GLY A 229 56.38 -3.40 6.27
CA GLY A 229 55.90 -2.94 7.58
C GLY A 229 54.40 -3.03 7.81
N GLY A 230 53.62 -3.47 6.81
CA GLY A 230 52.16 -3.50 6.84
C GLY A 230 51.51 -2.15 6.46
N ALA A 231 50.21 -2.20 6.14
CA ALA A 231 49.42 -1.07 5.64
C ALA A 231 49.49 0.18 6.53
N GLN A 232 49.39 0.00 7.85
CA GLN A 232 49.41 1.12 8.79
C GLN A 232 50.78 1.81 8.88
N GLU A 233 51.87 1.05 8.81
CA GLU A 233 53.22 1.63 8.84
C GLU A 233 53.55 2.35 7.53
N ALA A 234 53.09 1.81 6.40
CA ALA A 234 53.18 2.47 5.11
C ALA A 234 52.42 3.81 5.09
N LEU A 235 51.20 3.86 5.63
CA LEU A 235 50.42 5.11 5.76
C LEU A 235 51.14 6.15 6.63
N ASN A 236 51.69 5.73 7.77
CA ASN A 236 52.42 6.64 8.66
C ASN A 236 53.68 7.20 8.00
N GLN A 237 54.39 6.38 7.22
CA GLN A 237 55.61 6.78 6.56
C GLN A 237 55.34 7.71 5.36
N ILE A 238 54.30 7.43 4.57
CA ILE A 238 53.84 8.29 3.47
C ILE A 238 53.32 9.63 4.00
N ALA A 239 52.54 9.61 5.08
CA ALA A 239 52.04 10.80 5.75
C ALA A 239 53.15 11.69 6.34
N PHE A 240 54.28 11.08 6.70
CA PHE A 240 55.42 11.80 7.26
C PHE A 240 56.34 12.37 6.17
N ASP A 241 56.54 11.61 5.09
CA ASP A 241 57.45 11.97 4.00
C ASP A 241 56.77 12.82 2.90
N THR A 242 55.43 12.91 2.89
CA THR A 242 54.65 13.69 1.90
C THR A 242 53.45 14.44 2.51
N ASP A 243 53.02 15.53 1.86
CA ASP A 243 51.85 16.34 2.24
C ASP A 243 50.52 15.77 1.67
N ILE A 244 50.42 14.46 1.49
CA ILE A 244 49.25 13.81 0.87
C ILE A 244 48.11 13.69 1.89
N ASP A 245 46.87 13.88 1.43
CA ASP A 245 45.68 13.55 2.22
C ASP A 245 45.62 12.03 2.45
N ILE A 246 45.67 11.62 3.72
CA ILE A 246 45.78 10.22 4.13
C ILE A 246 44.44 9.49 3.96
N GLU A 247 43.31 10.20 3.92
CA GLU A 247 41.98 9.58 3.86
C GLU A 247 41.70 8.83 2.53
N PRO A 248 42.04 9.36 1.35
CA PRO A 248 42.01 8.61 0.09
C PRO A 248 42.90 7.36 0.11
N LEU A 249 44.11 7.46 0.68
CA LEU A 249 45.04 6.34 0.80
C LEU A 249 44.52 5.26 1.77
N ARG A 250 43.90 5.64 2.88
CA ARG A 250 43.28 4.70 3.82
C ARG A 250 42.12 3.95 3.19
N ARG A 251 41.30 4.64 2.38
CA ARG A 251 40.22 4.03 1.59
C ARG A 251 40.72 3.05 0.53
N ALA A 252 41.83 3.37 -0.13
CA ALA A 252 42.48 2.40 -1.02
C ALA A 252 42.94 1.16 -0.24
N MET A 253 43.57 1.32 0.93
CA MET A 253 44.07 0.18 1.72
C MET A 253 42.99 -0.73 2.31
N THR A 254 41.78 -0.24 2.57
CA THR A 254 40.65 -1.08 2.98
C THR A 254 40.20 -2.07 1.89
N LEU A 255 40.49 -1.80 0.61
CA LEU A 255 40.23 -2.73 -0.50
C LEU A 255 41.21 -3.92 -0.52
N MET A 256 42.32 -3.83 0.22
CA MET A 256 43.31 -4.89 0.37
C MET A 256 42.85 -5.94 1.39
N ASP A 257 42.18 -5.52 2.48
CA ASP A 257 41.63 -6.40 3.52
C ASP A 257 40.37 -7.16 3.07
N SER A 258 39.66 -6.68 2.04
CA SER A 258 38.50 -7.38 1.45
C SER A 258 38.85 -8.67 0.69
N ALA A 259 40.14 -9.03 0.58
CA ALA A 259 40.58 -10.31 0.02
C ALA A 259 40.83 -11.41 1.08
N GLU A 260 40.81 -11.10 2.39
CA GLU A 260 40.92 -12.08 3.48
C GLU A 260 39.67 -12.06 4.39
N GLU A 261 39.12 -13.24 4.66
CA GLU A 261 37.77 -13.45 5.20
C GLU A 261 37.49 -12.88 6.62
N LYS A 262 36.25 -12.38 6.77
CA LYS A 262 35.34 -12.41 7.95
C LYS A 262 35.95 -12.57 9.36
N LYS A 263 35.77 -11.51 10.16
CA LYS A 263 35.32 -11.42 11.58
C LYS A 263 35.52 -9.94 11.98
N THR A 264 34.67 -9.21 12.69
CA THR A 264 33.78 -9.48 13.81
C THR A 264 32.93 -8.22 14.01
N SER A 265 31.71 -8.39 14.52
CA SER A 265 30.82 -7.35 15.04
C SER A 265 31.49 -6.40 16.04
N THR A 266 31.20 -5.11 15.95
CA THR A 266 30.95 -4.22 17.10
C THR A 266 30.15 -3.02 16.61
N SER A 267 28.92 -2.90 17.10
CA SER A 267 28.07 -1.72 16.96
C SER A 267 28.60 -0.62 17.86
N GLU A 268 28.80 0.57 17.31
CA GLU A 268 28.94 1.80 18.09
C GLU A 268 27.84 2.79 17.66
N ASP A 269 26.97 3.08 18.64
CA ASP A 269 26.40 4.38 19.01
C ASP A 269 25.60 5.20 17.98
N ILE A 270 24.38 4.74 17.65
CA ILE A 270 23.24 5.63 17.37
C ILE A 270 21.94 4.94 17.85
N GLU A 271 21.63 4.86 19.16
CA GLU A 271 20.28 4.44 19.61
C GLU A 271 20.09 4.58 21.14
N ASP A 272 20.01 5.80 21.68
CA ASP A 272 19.54 6.00 23.07
C ASP A 272 18.37 6.99 23.16
N ASP A 273 18.38 8.08 22.38
CA ASP A 273 17.36 9.14 22.54
C ASP A 273 15.98 8.78 21.94
N ALA A 274 15.92 8.07 20.81
CA ALA A 274 14.66 7.69 20.17
C ALA A 274 13.97 6.51 20.88
N ALA A 275 14.75 5.54 21.36
CA ALA A 275 14.26 4.42 22.15
C ALA A 275 13.66 4.91 23.49
N GLN A 276 14.29 5.90 24.11
CA GLN A 276 13.78 6.52 25.33
C GLN A 276 12.48 7.31 25.08
N ALA A 277 12.39 8.08 23.99
CA ALA A 277 11.17 8.82 23.64
C ALA A 277 9.96 7.91 23.39
N ILE A 278 10.18 6.78 22.70
CA ILE A 278 9.14 5.76 22.45
C ILE A 278 8.74 5.06 23.76
N SER A 279 9.71 4.74 24.62
CA SER A 279 9.43 4.15 25.94
C SER A 279 8.61 5.09 26.83
N ASP A 280 8.97 6.38 26.87
CA ASP A 280 8.26 7.40 27.65
C ASP A 280 6.82 7.62 27.16
N PHE A 281 6.58 7.48 25.85
CA PHE A 281 5.24 7.53 25.25
C PHE A 281 4.37 6.33 25.65
N LEU A 282 4.93 5.12 25.58
CA LEU A 282 4.21 3.89 25.97
C LEU A 282 3.86 3.87 27.47
N ASP A 283 4.73 4.43 28.33
CA ASP A 283 4.46 4.60 29.76
C ASP A 283 3.38 5.66 30.06
N LYS A 284 3.24 6.69 29.19
CA LYS A 284 2.15 7.68 29.28
C LYS A 284 0.80 7.15 28.82
N GLY A 285 0.78 6.23 27.85
CA GLY A 285 -0.43 5.55 27.38
C GLY A 285 -1.05 4.64 28.45
N SER A 286 -0.22 4.04 29.30
CA SER A 286 -0.67 3.16 30.40
C SER A 286 -1.12 3.90 31.67
N SER A 287 -0.96 5.22 31.73
CA SER A 287 -1.32 6.07 32.88
C SER A 287 -2.58 6.93 32.68
N GLY A 288 -3.31 6.74 31.57
CA GLY A 288 -4.60 7.42 31.31
C GLY A 288 -4.47 8.88 30.88
N SER A 289 -3.31 9.28 30.36
CA SER A 289 -3.02 10.61 29.83
C SER A 289 -3.85 10.90 28.56
N ASN A 290 -4.17 12.17 28.29
CA ASN A 290 -4.74 12.55 27.00
C ASN A 290 -3.73 12.23 25.87
N ILE A 291 -4.15 11.37 24.94
CA ILE A 291 -3.34 10.85 23.83
C ILE A 291 -2.76 11.97 22.97
N GLU A 292 -3.50 13.05 22.72
CA GLU A 292 -3.01 14.19 21.91
C GLU A 292 -1.83 14.89 22.57
N GLN A 293 -1.80 14.91 23.90
CA GLN A 293 -0.72 15.52 24.67
C GLN A 293 0.50 14.60 24.72
N ALA A 294 0.28 13.28 24.81
CA ALA A 294 1.35 12.29 24.73
C ALA A 294 2.01 12.26 23.33
N PHE A 295 1.22 12.39 22.27
CA PHE A 295 1.73 12.53 20.90
C PHE A 295 2.46 13.85 20.69
N GLY A 296 1.92 14.98 21.17
CA GLY A 296 2.61 16.27 21.09
C GLY A 296 3.96 16.27 21.81
N ASP A 297 4.06 15.62 22.97
CA ASP A 297 5.32 15.45 23.70
C ASP A 297 6.31 14.54 22.93
N LEU A 298 5.82 13.46 22.30
CA LEU A 298 6.63 12.55 21.49
C LEU A 298 7.15 13.25 20.22
N GLU A 299 6.29 13.99 19.51
CA GLU A 299 6.65 14.80 18.35
C GLU A 299 7.74 15.81 18.74
N GLN A 300 7.59 16.47 19.89
CA GLN A 300 8.57 17.41 20.40
C GLN A 300 9.91 16.73 20.78
N GLN A 301 9.88 15.54 21.41
CA GLN A 301 11.08 14.77 21.77
C GLN A 301 11.82 14.24 20.54
N LEU A 302 11.10 13.90 19.46
CA LEU A 302 11.66 13.47 18.19
C LEU A 302 12.03 14.65 17.27
N GLY A 303 11.81 15.89 17.72
CA GLY A 303 12.12 17.10 16.96
C GLY A 303 11.22 17.34 15.74
N LEU A 304 10.02 16.76 15.72
CA LEU A 304 8.98 16.97 14.72
C LEU A 304 8.23 18.28 15.03
N GLU A 305 7.78 19.00 13.99
CA GLU A 305 6.96 20.21 14.18
C GLU A 305 5.61 19.85 14.80
N ALA A 306 5.25 20.53 15.89
CA ALA A 306 3.98 20.31 16.58
C ALA A 306 2.80 20.58 15.63
N GLY A 307 2.00 19.55 15.35
CA GLY A 307 0.86 19.63 14.43
C GLY A 307 1.14 19.20 13.00
N ALA A 308 2.26 18.51 12.72
CA ALA A 308 2.49 17.87 11.42
C ALA A 308 1.45 16.79 11.07
N THR A 309 0.73 16.26 12.07
CA THR A 309 -0.43 15.37 11.93
C THR A 309 -1.78 16.11 11.79
N GLY A 310 -1.77 17.44 11.77
CA GLY A 310 -2.94 18.31 11.68
C GLY A 310 -3.32 18.74 10.26
N LEU A 311 -3.62 17.80 9.36
CA LEU A 311 -4.37 18.07 8.11
C LEU A 311 -5.74 17.40 8.13
N LEU A 312 -6.39 17.41 9.29
CA LEU A 312 -7.80 17.06 9.48
C LEU A 312 -8.63 18.33 9.71
N SER A 313 -8.67 19.26 8.77
CA SER A 313 -9.70 20.30 8.77
C SER A 313 -9.88 20.91 7.37
N GLU A 314 -11.12 20.84 6.87
CA GLU A 314 -11.68 21.71 5.83
C GLU A 314 -11.20 21.51 4.39
N GLN A 315 -11.69 20.44 3.74
CA GLN A 315 -12.25 20.50 2.38
C GLN A 315 -12.83 19.13 1.96
N SER A 316 -14.03 18.83 2.45
CA SER A 316 -14.96 17.95 1.76
C SER A 316 -16.34 18.24 2.29
N GLU A 317 -17.21 18.81 1.45
CA GLU A 317 -18.63 18.93 1.77
C GLU A 317 -19.16 17.53 2.06
N ALA A 318 -19.74 17.35 3.25
CA ALA A 318 -20.45 16.14 3.63
C ALA A 318 -21.65 15.97 2.69
N THR A 319 -21.56 15.02 1.76
CA THR A 319 -22.75 14.44 1.16
C THR A 319 -23.41 13.61 2.25
N GLY A 320 -24.50 14.16 2.78
CA GLY A 320 -25.09 13.72 4.04
C GLY A 320 -25.61 12.29 4.03
N THR A 321 -25.18 11.52 5.02
CA THR A 321 -25.97 10.86 6.07
C THR A 321 -24.98 10.42 7.13
N ASP A 322 -25.34 10.45 8.41
CA ASP A 322 -24.49 9.99 9.52
C ASP A 322 -24.14 8.50 9.33
N THR A 323 -23.03 8.20 8.67
CA THR A 323 -22.45 6.87 8.54
C THR A 323 -21.36 6.69 9.58
N LEU A 324 -21.28 5.49 10.18
CA LEU A 324 -20.26 5.15 11.17
C LEU A 324 -18.84 5.35 10.60
N PRO A 325 -17.89 5.88 11.41
CA PRO A 325 -16.48 5.94 11.03
C PRO A 325 -15.98 4.56 10.56
N GLY A 326 -15.20 4.52 9.47
CA GLY A 326 -14.66 3.28 8.86
C GLY A 326 -15.45 2.79 7.64
N VAL A 327 -16.78 2.76 7.73
CA VAL A 327 -17.65 2.26 6.65
C VAL A 327 -17.66 3.18 5.42
N GLU A 328 -17.69 4.49 5.66
CA GLU A 328 -17.60 5.50 4.60
C GLU A 328 -16.25 5.43 3.85
N MET A 329 -15.20 4.99 4.55
CA MET A 329 -13.85 4.94 3.98
C MET A 329 -13.72 3.85 2.92
N TRP A 330 -14.34 2.68 3.10
CA TRP A 330 -14.29 1.62 2.08
C TRP A 330 -15.03 1.97 0.81
N LEU A 331 -16.22 2.56 0.93
CA LEU A 331 -16.94 3.03 -0.24
C LEU A 331 -16.12 4.11 -0.98
N ARG A 332 -15.53 5.05 -0.24
CA ARG A 332 -14.65 6.07 -0.83
C ARG A 332 -13.41 5.46 -1.50
N SER A 333 -12.76 4.47 -0.88
CA SER A 333 -11.59 3.77 -1.43
C SER A 333 -11.96 3.00 -2.70
N TYR A 334 -13.07 2.25 -2.69
CA TYR A 334 -13.57 1.54 -3.85
C TYR A 334 -13.92 2.48 -5.00
N LEU A 335 -14.65 3.57 -4.72
CA LEU A 335 -15.00 4.56 -5.74
C LEU A 335 -13.76 5.26 -6.30
N PHE A 336 -12.76 5.53 -5.47
CA PHE A 336 -11.49 6.08 -5.90
C PHE A 336 -10.72 5.11 -6.81
N ASP A 337 -10.63 3.84 -6.46
CA ASP A 337 -9.95 2.83 -7.29
C ASP A 337 -10.68 2.63 -8.62
N CYS A 338 -12.02 2.67 -8.61
CA CYS A 338 -12.83 2.67 -9.83
C CYS A 338 -12.53 3.89 -10.70
N GLU A 339 -12.50 5.09 -10.13
CA GLU A 339 -12.19 6.33 -10.84
C GLU A 339 -10.78 6.27 -11.47
N VAL A 340 -9.78 5.83 -10.71
CA VAL A 340 -8.40 5.68 -11.18
C VAL A 340 -8.30 4.61 -12.29
N GLY A 341 -9.07 3.53 -12.18
CA GLY A 341 -9.17 2.47 -13.17
C GLY A 341 -10.02 2.82 -14.39
N GLY A 342 -10.68 3.98 -14.40
CA GLY A 342 -11.62 4.39 -15.47
C GLY A 342 -12.93 3.59 -15.50
N ILE A 343 -13.30 2.97 -14.38
CA ILE A 343 -14.53 2.21 -14.18
C ILE A 343 -15.60 3.16 -13.61
N ALA A 344 -16.71 3.32 -14.31
CA ALA A 344 -17.84 4.09 -13.82
C ALA A 344 -18.78 3.21 -13.00
N VAL A 345 -18.95 3.55 -11.72
CA VAL A 345 -19.95 2.95 -10.83
C VAL A 345 -21.28 3.70 -10.99
N SER A 346 -22.39 3.00 -11.15
CA SER A 346 -23.71 3.64 -11.24
C SER A 346 -24.19 4.16 -9.88
N ASP A 347 -25.03 5.19 -9.88
CA ASP A 347 -25.64 5.73 -8.67
C ASP A 347 -26.45 4.66 -7.91
N GLU A 348 -27.11 3.75 -8.64
CA GLU A 348 -27.85 2.63 -8.06
C GLU A 348 -26.93 1.60 -7.38
N ALA A 349 -25.77 1.31 -7.97
CA ALA A 349 -24.79 0.40 -7.37
C ALA A 349 -24.17 1.04 -6.11
N GLY A 350 -23.84 2.33 -6.14
CA GLY A 350 -23.36 3.07 -4.98
C GLY A 350 -24.32 3.00 -3.78
N LYS A 351 -25.62 3.24 -4.02
CA LYS A 351 -26.66 3.15 -2.97
C LYS A 351 -26.85 1.75 -2.42
N GLU A 352 -26.71 0.73 -3.25
CA GLU A 352 -26.79 -0.67 -2.81
C GLU A 352 -25.59 -1.02 -1.92
N ILE A 353 -24.39 -0.57 -2.28
CA ILE A 353 -23.19 -0.72 -1.45
C ILE A 353 -23.36 -0.01 -0.11
N GLU A 354 -23.86 1.24 -0.11
CA GLU A 354 -24.18 1.96 1.13
C GLU A 354 -25.18 1.20 2.00
N SER A 355 -26.22 0.62 1.40
CA SER A 355 -27.24 -0.15 2.12
C SER A 355 -26.66 -1.43 2.74
N PHE A 356 -25.79 -2.13 2.01
CA PHE A 356 -25.03 -3.28 2.51
C PHE A 356 -24.12 -2.90 3.69
N LEU A 357 -23.39 -1.81 3.54
CA LEU A 357 -22.47 -1.29 4.53
C LEU A 357 -23.19 -0.85 5.82
N ASN A 358 -24.33 -0.19 5.70
CA ASN A 358 -25.19 0.13 6.83
C ASN A 358 -25.70 -1.13 7.53
N TYR A 359 -26.12 -2.14 6.78
CA TYR A 359 -26.52 -3.44 7.34
C TYR A 359 -25.39 -4.11 8.13
N CYS A 360 -24.15 -4.09 7.61
CA CYS A 360 -22.99 -4.60 8.33
C CYS A 360 -22.80 -3.86 9.67
N SER A 361 -22.96 -2.54 9.67
CA SER A 361 -22.80 -1.71 10.87
C SER A 361 -23.84 -2.02 11.95
N GLU A 362 -25.09 -2.25 11.55
CA GLU A 362 -26.16 -2.64 12.47
C GLU A 362 -25.99 -4.06 13.03
N THR A 363 -25.35 -4.94 12.25
CA THR A 363 -25.23 -6.37 12.58
C THR A 363 -24.00 -6.69 13.43
N VAL A 364 -22.91 -5.92 13.28
CA VAL A 364 -21.63 -6.14 13.99
C VAL A 364 -21.58 -5.40 15.35
N GLY A 365 -22.41 -4.37 15.56
CA GLY A 365 -22.48 -3.59 16.81
C GLY A 365 -21.64 -2.31 16.78
N GLU A 366 -21.66 -1.51 17.87
CA GLU A 366 -21.01 -0.18 17.96
C GLU A 366 -19.46 -0.17 17.81
N GLU A 367 -18.83 -1.33 17.60
CA GLU A 367 -17.39 -1.41 17.33
C GLU A 367 -17.14 -1.21 15.83
N GLU A 368 -16.14 -0.40 15.52
CA GLU A 368 -15.66 -0.09 14.17
C GLU A 368 -15.54 -1.40 13.36
N ILE A 369 -16.21 -1.47 12.20
CA ILE A 369 -16.20 -2.71 11.41
C ILE A 369 -14.78 -2.91 10.88
N ASP A 370 -14.08 -3.91 11.42
CA ASP A 370 -12.77 -4.33 10.93
C ASP A 370 -12.94 -5.10 9.59
N PRO A 371 -12.31 -4.66 8.49
CA PRO A 371 -12.45 -5.33 7.19
C PRO A 371 -11.89 -6.76 7.19
N TYR A 372 -10.97 -7.08 8.10
CA TYR A 372 -10.43 -8.42 8.28
C TYR A 372 -11.42 -9.36 8.98
N GLN A 373 -12.50 -8.83 9.55
CA GLN A 373 -13.47 -9.59 10.32
C GLN A 373 -14.83 -9.74 9.62
N LEU A 374 -15.05 -9.11 8.45
CA LEU A 374 -16.31 -9.22 7.72
C LEU A 374 -16.54 -10.68 7.29
N PRO A 375 -17.46 -11.42 7.92
CA PRO A 375 -17.61 -12.83 7.62
C PRO A 375 -18.53 -12.99 6.41
N ALA A 376 -18.25 -14.02 5.60
CA ALA A 376 -19.08 -14.39 4.45
C ALA A 376 -20.57 -14.55 4.80
N SER A 377 -20.88 -15.00 6.03
CA SER A 377 -22.24 -15.11 6.53
C SER A 377 -23.00 -13.78 6.55
N THR A 378 -22.33 -12.66 6.83
CA THR A 378 -22.95 -11.33 6.86
C THR A 378 -23.32 -10.88 5.45
N VAL A 379 -22.43 -11.10 4.47
CA VAL A 379 -22.72 -10.84 3.05
C VAL A 379 -23.90 -11.67 2.60
N LEU A 380 -23.88 -12.99 2.83
CA LEU A 380 -24.97 -13.87 2.43
C LEU A 380 -26.31 -13.54 3.15
N ALA A 381 -26.26 -13.11 4.41
CA ALA A 381 -27.44 -12.67 5.15
C ALA A 381 -28.05 -11.38 4.56
N TYR A 382 -27.22 -10.43 4.11
CA TYR A 382 -27.69 -9.28 3.36
C TYR A 382 -28.38 -9.67 2.05
N MET A 383 -27.76 -10.59 1.29
CA MET A 383 -28.32 -11.09 0.02
C MET A 383 -29.67 -11.79 0.21
N MET A 384 -29.86 -12.46 1.35
CA MET A 384 -31.14 -13.06 1.73
C MET A 384 -32.26 -12.05 2.00
N GLY A 385 -31.93 -10.78 2.24
CA GLY A 385 -32.91 -9.71 2.37
C GLY A 385 -33.64 -9.38 1.05
N ALA A 386 -33.27 -10.02 -0.06
CA ALA A 386 -33.92 -9.81 -1.35
C ALA A 386 -35.40 -10.22 -1.34
N GLU A 387 -36.28 -9.37 -1.87
CA GLU A 387 -37.73 -9.63 -1.89
C GLU A 387 -38.11 -10.74 -2.87
N ASN A 388 -37.35 -10.86 -3.96
CA ASN A 388 -37.61 -11.77 -5.07
C ASN A 388 -36.32 -12.06 -5.86
N LEU A 389 -36.44 -12.90 -6.90
CA LEU A 389 -35.29 -13.29 -7.72
C LEU A 389 -34.73 -12.15 -8.57
N GLU A 390 -35.57 -11.21 -9.04
CA GLU A 390 -35.10 -10.06 -9.82
C GLU A 390 -34.27 -9.12 -8.93
N ASP A 391 -34.74 -8.86 -7.71
CA ASP A 391 -34.03 -8.09 -6.70
C ASP A 391 -32.71 -8.76 -6.29
N LEU A 392 -32.70 -10.08 -6.08
CA LEU A 392 -31.46 -10.82 -5.82
C LEU A 392 -30.43 -10.63 -6.94
N GLN A 393 -30.83 -10.78 -8.20
CA GLN A 393 -29.89 -10.63 -9.32
C GLN A 393 -29.37 -9.19 -9.43
N LEU A 394 -30.21 -8.20 -9.11
CA LEU A 394 -29.81 -6.80 -9.07
C LEU A 394 -28.79 -6.55 -7.95
N LYS A 395 -29.05 -7.07 -6.74
CA LYS A 395 -28.11 -7.03 -5.62
C LYS A 395 -26.78 -7.70 -5.96
N ILE A 396 -26.80 -8.87 -6.61
CA ILE A 396 -25.58 -9.56 -7.05
C ILE A 396 -24.82 -8.67 -8.03
N ALA A 397 -25.49 -8.13 -9.05
CA ALA A 397 -24.84 -7.30 -10.05
C ALA A 397 -24.19 -6.03 -9.47
N HIS A 398 -24.80 -5.43 -8.45
CA HIS A 398 -24.30 -4.23 -7.79
C HIS A 398 -23.19 -4.51 -6.77
N LEU A 399 -23.30 -5.60 -6.00
CA LEU A 399 -22.36 -5.88 -4.90
C LEU A 399 -21.19 -6.77 -5.29
N ASP A 400 -21.31 -7.62 -6.30
CA ASP A 400 -20.25 -8.57 -6.68
C ASP A 400 -18.90 -7.88 -6.97
N PRO A 401 -18.85 -6.76 -7.74
CA PRO A 401 -17.58 -6.05 -7.96
C PRO A 401 -16.98 -5.48 -6.67
N PHE A 402 -17.82 -4.99 -5.76
CA PHE A 402 -17.38 -4.43 -4.48
C PHE A 402 -16.89 -5.52 -3.50
N VAL A 403 -17.60 -6.64 -3.42
CA VAL A 403 -17.20 -7.80 -2.59
C VAL A 403 -15.90 -8.41 -3.10
N HIS A 404 -15.73 -8.48 -4.43
CA HIS A 404 -14.48 -8.90 -5.04
C HIS A 404 -13.33 -7.95 -4.70
N TRP A 405 -13.58 -6.63 -4.75
CA TRP A 405 -12.61 -5.62 -4.32
C TRP A 405 -12.26 -5.75 -2.83
N LEU A 406 -13.23 -5.95 -1.93
CA LEU A 406 -12.96 -6.20 -0.51
C LEU A 406 -12.08 -7.44 -0.30
N CYS A 407 -12.39 -8.54 -0.98
CA CYS A 407 -11.61 -9.78 -0.88
C CYS A 407 -10.15 -9.60 -1.36
N HIS A 408 -9.94 -8.88 -2.45
CA HIS A 408 -8.61 -8.74 -3.07
C HIS A 408 -7.78 -7.57 -2.53
N GLU A 409 -8.40 -6.43 -2.26
CA GLU A 409 -7.72 -5.19 -1.92
C GLU A 409 -7.71 -4.92 -0.42
N GLN A 410 -8.60 -5.56 0.35
CA GLN A 410 -8.70 -5.43 1.81
C GLN A 410 -8.46 -6.75 2.55
N ASP A 411 -8.07 -7.82 1.85
CA ASP A 411 -7.85 -9.18 2.38
C ASP A 411 -9.02 -9.68 3.27
N SER A 412 -10.25 -9.27 2.95
CA SER A 412 -11.44 -9.74 3.68
C SER A 412 -11.66 -11.23 3.42
N PRO A 413 -12.04 -12.04 4.44
CA PRO A 413 -12.15 -13.50 4.35
C PRO A 413 -13.43 -13.96 3.60
N LEU A 414 -13.54 -13.56 2.33
CA LEU A 414 -14.71 -13.71 1.47
C LEU A 414 -14.46 -14.65 0.29
N GLU A 415 -13.32 -15.34 0.23
CA GLU A 415 -12.94 -16.24 -0.87
C GLU A 415 -13.96 -17.37 -1.05
N SER A 416 -14.61 -17.79 0.03
CA SER A 416 -15.62 -18.85 0.03
C SER A 416 -16.91 -18.49 -0.73
N ILE A 417 -17.18 -17.19 -0.95
CA ILE A 417 -18.39 -16.70 -1.59
C ILE A 417 -18.12 -15.84 -2.83
N THR A 418 -16.85 -15.55 -3.12
CA THR A 418 -16.44 -14.67 -4.22
C THR A 418 -16.08 -15.49 -5.47
N PRO A 419 -16.58 -15.14 -6.66
CA PRO A 419 -17.60 -14.11 -6.89
C PRO A 419 -18.99 -14.58 -6.45
N LEU A 420 -19.81 -13.64 -5.97
CA LEU A 420 -21.24 -13.85 -5.70
C LEU A 420 -21.98 -14.26 -6.97
N SER A 421 -21.54 -13.76 -8.12
CA SER A 421 -22.06 -14.15 -9.44
C SER A 421 -21.66 -15.56 -9.88
N GLY A 422 -20.77 -16.23 -9.13
CA GLY A 422 -20.35 -17.60 -9.41
C GLY A 422 -21.50 -18.61 -9.35
N ASP A 423 -21.42 -19.63 -10.21
CA ASP A 423 -22.52 -20.59 -10.42
C ASP A 423 -23.00 -21.26 -9.13
N GLU A 424 -22.08 -21.66 -8.24
CA GLU A 424 -22.44 -22.36 -7.00
C GLU A 424 -23.16 -21.44 -5.99
N THR A 425 -22.58 -20.28 -5.65
CA THR A 425 -23.16 -19.32 -4.70
C THR A 425 -24.48 -18.74 -5.22
N ASN A 426 -24.54 -18.39 -6.50
CA ASN A 426 -25.73 -17.83 -7.12
C ASN A 426 -26.88 -18.85 -7.17
N GLN A 427 -26.61 -20.09 -7.62
CA GLN A 427 -27.64 -21.15 -7.60
C GLN A 427 -28.13 -21.47 -6.20
N TRP A 428 -27.22 -21.44 -5.21
CA TRP A 428 -27.58 -21.64 -3.81
C TRP A 428 -28.50 -20.52 -3.30
N LEU A 429 -28.18 -19.24 -3.54
CA LEU A 429 -29.02 -18.10 -3.17
C LEU A 429 -30.40 -18.14 -3.84
N ILE A 430 -30.44 -18.44 -5.14
CA ILE A 430 -31.69 -18.60 -5.91
C ILE A 430 -32.55 -19.70 -5.28
N SER A 431 -31.94 -20.85 -4.96
CA SER A 431 -32.65 -21.98 -4.38
C SER A 431 -33.24 -21.62 -3.02
N LEU A 432 -32.47 -20.93 -2.18
CA LEU A 432 -32.87 -20.51 -0.85
C LEU A 432 -34.03 -19.50 -0.88
N ILE A 433 -33.94 -18.45 -1.69
CA ILE A 433 -35.00 -17.43 -1.83
C ILE A 433 -36.28 -18.05 -2.42
N THR A 434 -36.14 -18.93 -3.41
CA THR A 434 -37.30 -19.63 -3.99
C THR A 434 -37.99 -20.53 -2.96
N CYS A 435 -37.21 -21.27 -2.16
CA CYS A 435 -37.72 -22.11 -1.09
C CYS A 435 -38.45 -21.27 -0.03
N ASN A 436 -37.83 -20.19 0.45
CA ASN A 436 -38.40 -19.33 1.48
C ASN A 436 -39.65 -18.58 0.99
N SER A 437 -39.72 -18.20 -0.28
CA SER A 437 -40.94 -17.65 -0.90
C SER A 437 -42.09 -18.67 -0.87
N ARG A 438 -41.83 -19.94 -1.20
CA ARG A 438 -42.83 -21.02 -1.13
C ARG A 438 -43.26 -21.29 0.31
N LEU A 439 -42.31 -21.40 1.24
CA LEU A 439 -42.60 -21.61 2.66
C LEU A 439 -43.40 -20.45 3.26
N GLY A 440 -43.08 -19.20 2.92
CA GLY A 440 -43.84 -18.02 3.36
C GLY A 440 -45.28 -17.96 2.82
N SER A 441 -45.52 -18.50 1.63
CA SER A 441 -46.86 -18.58 1.03
C SER A 441 -47.82 -19.53 1.75
N SER A 442 -47.30 -20.43 2.60
CA SER A 442 -48.11 -21.38 3.39
C SER A 442 -49.00 -20.70 4.44
N GLY A 443 -48.70 -19.43 4.81
CA GLY A 443 -49.44 -18.69 5.83
C GLY A 443 -49.17 -19.14 7.26
N VAL A 444 -48.22 -20.05 7.48
CA VAL A 444 -47.78 -20.50 8.80
C VAL A 444 -46.97 -19.38 9.45
N LYS A 445 -47.41 -18.91 10.63
CA LYS A 445 -46.62 -17.95 11.42
C LYS A 445 -45.47 -18.68 12.10
N ALA A 446 -44.26 -18.14 12.03
CA ALA A 446 -43.13 -18.63 12.81
C ALA A 446 -43.36 -18.31 14.31
N THR A 447 -43.45 -19.35 15.14
CA THR A 447 -43.53 -19.23 16.61
C THR A 447 -42.39 -19.96 17.31
N SER A 448 -41.63 -20.78 16.58
CA SER A 448 -40.51 -21.56 17.12
C SER A 448 -39.39 -21.69 16.07
N LEU A 449 -38.18 -21.94 16.57
CA LEU A 449 -36.97 -22.17 15.79
C LEU A 449 -36.43 -23.55 16.18
N VAL A 450 -36.17 -24.40 15.19
CA VAL A 450 -35.71 -25.78 15.42
C VAL A 450 -34.50 -26.13 14.55
N ASP A 451 -33.65 -27.04 15.03
CA ASP A 451 -32.51 -27.56 14.27
C ASP A 451 -32.90 -28.87 13.56
N ILE A 452 -32.49 -29.03 12.30
CA ILE A 452 -32.69 -30.29 11.57
C ILE A 452 -31.76 -31.36 12.16
N SER A 453 -32.34 -32.42 12.71
CA SER A 453 -31.61 -33.53 13.34
C SER A 453 -31.37 -34.73 12.41
N SER A 454 -32.23 -34.92 11.40
CA SER A 454 -32.07 -35.98 10.40
C SER A 454 -32.78 -35.61 9.10
N LEU A 455 -32.23 -36.06 7.96
CA LEU A 455 -32.77 -35.83 6.62
C LEU A 455 -33.63 -37.00 6.10
N THR A 456 -33.56 -38.18 6.72
CA THR A 456 -34.29 -39.39 6.28
C THR A 456 -34.82 -40.20 7.47
N PRO A 457 -36.09 -40.00 7.89
CA PRO A 457 -37.00 -38.94 7.44
C PRO A 457 -36.56 -37.55 7.95
N LEU A 458 -37.01 -36.50 7.25
CA LEU A 458 -36.76 -35.12 7.66
C LEU A 458 -37.39 -34.86 9.04
N SER A 459 -36.56 -34.59 10.03
CA SER A 459 -36.97 -34.52 11.43
C SER A 459 -36.13 -33.56 12.27
N THR A 460 -36.73 -33.15 13.37
CA THR A 460 -36.12 -32.30 14.41
C THR A 460 -36.33 -32.94 15.79
N LEU A 461 -35.77 -32.33 16.84
CA LEU A 461 -36.04 -32.68 18.22
C LEU A 461 -37.12 -31.75 18.80
N ASP A 462 -38.10 -32.32 19.48
CA ASP A 462 -39.08 -31.57 20.26
C ASP A 462 -38.49 -31.08 21.59
N GLU A 463 -39.29 -30.33 22.38
CA GLU A 463 -38.87 -29.77 23.67
C GLU A 463 -38.47 -30.84 24.69
N ASP A 464 -38.96 -32.08 24.55
CA ASP A 464 -38.67 -33.22 25.42
C ASP A 464 -37.49 -34.07 24.90
N GLY A 465 -36.85 -33.65 23.79
CA GLY A 465 -35.77 -34.39 23.12
C GLY A 465 -36.24 -35.60 22.31
N GLY A 466 -37.55 -35.74 22.10
CA GLY A 466 -38.16 -36.71 21.20
C GLY A 466 -38.00 -36.33 19.73
N THR A 467 -37.97 -37.32 18.83
CA THR A 467 -37.89 -37.06 17.39
C THR A 467 -39.26 -36.70 16.83
N ALA A 468 -39.37 -35.51 16.23
CA ALA A 468 -40.58 -35.05 15.55
C ALA A 468 -40.34 -34.89 14.05
N LEU A 469 -41.37 -35.21 13.26
CA LEU A 469 -41.32 -35.05 11.80
C LEU A 469 -41.51 -33.59 11.42
N ILE A 470 -40.76 -33.15 10.41
CA ILE A 470 -40.98 -31.88 9.73
C ILE A 470 -41.91 -32.14 8.54
N SER A 471 -43.06 -31.48 8.51
CA SER A 471 -44.02 -31.59 7.41
C SER A 471 -43.93 -30.40 6.47
N ASP A 472 -44.44 -30.60 5.25
CA ASP A 472 -44.66 -29.56 4.24
C ASP A 472 -43.41 -28.80 3.78
N PHE A 473 -42.23 -29.37 3.99
CA PHE A 473 -41.01 -28.86 3.37
C PHE A 473 -41.01 -29.19 1.86
N PRO A 474 -40.79 -28.21 0.98
CA PRO A 474 -40.75 -28.42 -0.47
C PRO A 474 -39.75 -29.51 -0.90
N GLU A 475 -40.24 -30.62 -1.48
CA GLU A 475 -39.41 -31.78 -1.85
C GLU A 475 -38.28 -31.42 -2.83
N ASP A 476 -38.54 -30.48 -3.75
CA ASP A 476 -37.57 -29.98 -4.73
C ASP A 476 -36.29 -29.40 -4.09
N PHE A 477 -36.37 -28.98 -2.82
CA PHE A 477 -35.27 -28.35 -2.07
C PHE A 477 -34.71 -29.25 -0.96
N ALA A 478 -35.29 -30.44 -0.75
CA ALA A 478 -34.85 -31.35 0.31
C ALA A 478 -33.39 -31.83 0.13
N ALA A 479 -32.90 -31.87 -1.11
CA ALA A 479 -31.52 -32.24 -1.42
C ALA A 479 -30.49 -31.17 -1.00
N SER A 480 -30.95 -29.93 -0.77
CA SER A 480 -30.10 -28.81 -0.37
C SER A 480 -30.02 -28.63 1.14
N LEU A 481 -30.79 -29.40 1.91
CA LEU A 481 -30.80 -29.36 3.37
C LEU A 481 -29.58 -30.06 3.97
N GLU A 482 -29.03 -29.47 5.04
CA GLU A 482 -27.96 -30.07 5.82
C GLU A 482 -28.38 -30.27 7.28
N VAL A 483 -27.84 -31.30 7.93
CA VAL A 483 -28.01 -31.46 9.39
C VAL A 483 -27.38 -30.26 10.10
N GLY A 484 -28.12 -29.67 11.04
CA GLY A 484 -27.74 -28.43 11.72
C GLY A 484 -28.29 -27.15 11.08
N ASP A 485 -28.95 -27.24 9.92
CA ASP A 485 -29.75 -26.12 9.41
C ASP A 485 -30.90 -25.79 10.37
N LYS A 486 -31.27 -24.52 10.41
CA LYS A 486 -32.37 -24.03 11.24
C LYS A 486 -33.63 -23.83 10.41
N LEU A 487 -34.76 -24.23 10.97
CA LEU A 487 -36.09 -23.96 10.41
C LEU A 487 -36.88 -23.10 11.38
N MET A 488 -37.48 -22.03 10.86
CA MET A 488 -38.50 -21.26 11.57
C MET A 488 -39.87 -21.80 11.19
N GLY A 489 -40.78 -21.87 12.15
CA GLY A 489 -42.08 -22.52 11.91
C GLY A 489 -42.95 -22.59 13.14
N SER A 490 -43.94 -23.48 13.11
CA SER A 490 -44.86 -23.72 14.23
C SER A 490 -45.12 -25.21 14.45
N TRP A 491 -45.36 -25.56 15.71
CA TRP A 491 -45.78 -26.91 16.10
C TRP A 491 -47.29 -27.08 15.87
N ILE A 492 -47.67 -28.09 15.08
CA ILE A 492 -49.07 -28.42 14.79
C ILE A 492 -49.26 -29.92 15.00
N ALA A 493 -50.07 -30.31 15.98
CA ALA A 493 -50.42 -31.71 16.25
C ALA A 493 -49.21 -32.67 16.40
N GLY A 494 -48.09 -32.19 16.97
CA GLY A 494 -46.88 -32.99 17.20
C GLY A 494 -45.93 -33.08 15.99
N THR A 495 -46.21 -32.37 14.90
CA THR A 495 -45.28 -32.17 13.78
C THR A 495 -44.85 -30.71 13.70
N PHE A 496 -43.62 -30.48 13.22
CA PHE A 496 -43.12 -29.15 12.97
C PHE A 496 -43.42 -28.74 11.53
N VAL A 497 -44.10 -27.60 11.34
CA VAL A 497 -44.42 -27.06 10.02
C VAL A 497 -43.52 -25.86 9.75
N ALA A 498 -42.64 -25.98 8.76
CA ALA A 498 -41.68 -24.95 8.41
C ALA A 498 -42.34 -23.77 7.69
N SER A 499 -41.94 -22.56 8.03
CA SER A 499 -42.32 -21.29 7.38
C SER A 499 -41.13 -20.53 6.81
N ALA A 500 -39.90 -20.82 7.25
CA ALA A 500 -38.67 -20.36 6.62
C ALA A 500 -37.49 -21.30 6.94
N TRP A 501 -36.49 -21.29 6.06
CA TRP A 501 -35.24 -22.04 6.18
C TRP A 501 -34.06 -21.07 6.31
N MET A 502 -33.23 -21.32 7.32
CA MET A 502 -31.98 -20.63 7.59
C MET A 502 -30.83 -21.65 7.59
N PRO A 503 -30.09 -21.74 6.49
CA PRO A 503 -28.94 -22.64 6.37
C PRO A 503 -27.89 -22.42 7.45
N LYS A 504 -27.25 -23.49 7.90
CA LYS A 504 -26.20 -23.42 8.93
C LYS A 504 -25.00 -22.58 8.52
N ARG A 505 -24.75 -22.42 7.20
CA ARG A 505 -23.68 -21.58 6.64
C ARG A 505 -23.82 -20.10 7.02
N LEU A 506 -25.01 -19.68 7.43
CA LEU A 506 -25.31 -18.32 7.88
C LEU A 506 -25.22 -18.17 9.40
N LEU A 507 -25.06 -19.29 10.12
CA LEU A 507 -24.99 -19.27 11.56
C LEU A 507 -23.53 -19.03 11.98
N PRO A 508 -23.28 -18.16 12.96
CA PRO A 508 -21.94 -17.99 13.50
C PRO A 508 -21.44 -19.36 13.97
N SER A 509 -20.28 -19.76 13.44
CA SER A 509 -19.56 -20.93 13.90
C SER A 509 -19.40 -20.81 15.40
N LYS A 510 -20.03 -21.70 16.18
CA LYS A 510 -19.62 -21.85 17.58
C LYS A 510 -18.20 -22.39 17.54
N GLU A 511 -17.22 -21.51 17.56
CA GLU A 511 -15.88 -21.90 17.96
C GLU A 511 -16.03 -22.66 19.27
N LYS A 512 -15.55 -23.90 19.26
CA LYS A 512 -15.35 -24.61 20.51
C LYS A 512 -14.44 -23.73 21.34
N GLY A 513 -14.97 -23.15 22.40
CA GLY A 513 -14.18 -22.85 23.57
C GLY A 513 -13.63 -24.19 24.07
N ASP A 514 -12.48 -24.59 23.53
CA ASP A 514 -11.64 -25.61 24.13
C ASP A 514 -11.04 -24.98 25.39
N ASN A 515 -11.82 -25.07 26.47
CA ASN A 515 -11.24 -25.32 27.79
C ASN A 515 -10.55 -26.69 27.71
N GLY A 516 -9.22 -26.66 27.68
CA GLY A 516 -8.34 -27.81 27.82
C GLY A 516 -6.96 -27.40 28.25
#